data_AF-A0A8T5TCJ9-F1
#
_entry.id   AF-A0A8T5TCJ9-F1
#
_cell.length_a   1.000
_cell.length_b   1.000
_cell.length_c   1.000
_cell.angle_alpha   90.00
_cell.angle_beta   90.00
_cell.angle_gamma   90.00
#
_symmetry.space_group_name_H-M   'P 1'
#
loop_
_entity.id
_entity.type
_entity.pdbx_description
1 polymer ?
#
loop_
_entity_poly.entity_id
_entity_poly.type
_entity_poly.pdbx_seq_one_letter_code
_entity_poly.pdbx_strand_id
1 'polypeptide(L)'
;MIDRNLSSLSSKIEDALLKIIKKATTEAPNEVIDLINKTLSIEDSELTKSQLELILENFSYAAKNKIPICQDTGVLNFFIELGSNFPLISDYKEIIKGVVRRASKIIPLRGNSVDPITNKNPENNIGEDYPPIYLKIINNKNNLKITVLPKGGGAENISRLFMLNPSDGLDNLQIQIINIIKKAGGMPCPPIILGIGIGGDATYCMNLAKKALMRPLNTRHIRNDVASIELELLEKINQLNIGTMGLGGKITCLDVHIEVTMRHPASYPVGLIVQCYSHRYASFEMNKKGEITNEI
;
A
#
# COMPACT_ATOMS: atom_id res chain seq x y z
N MET A 1 35.72 -17.83 1.26
CA MET A 1 35.52 -16.47 0.69
C MET A 1 34.06 -16.18 0.32
N ILE A 2 33.23 -17.19 0.01
CA ILE A 2 31.82 -17.01 -0.38
C ILE A 2 30.95 -16.50 0.81
N ASP A 3 31.17 -16.99 2.03
CA ASP A 3 30.37 -16.61 3.21
C ASP A 3 30.55 -15.17 3.70
N ARG A 4 31.74 -14.58 3.56
CA ARG A 4 31.98 -13.18 4.00
C ARG A 4 31.26 -12.17 3.11
N ASN A 5 31.15 -12.45 1.81
CA ASN A 5 30.45 -11.57 0.86
C ASN A 5 28.94 -11.66 1.01
N LEU A 6 28.39 -12.86 1.29
CA LEU A 6 26.97 -13.05 1.58
C LEU A 6 26.58 -12.39 2.92
N SER A 7 27.39 -12.58 3.97
CA SER A 7 27.18 -11.90 5.25
C SER A 7 27.22 -10.37 5.11
N SER A 8 28.11 -9.82 4.28
CA SER A 8 28.15 -8.39 3.97
C SER A 8 26.91 -7.93 3.19
N LEU A 9 26.39 -8.74 2.26
CA LEU A 9 25.19 -8.40 1.50
C LEU A 9 23.94 -8.40 2.37
N SER A 10 23.75 -9.41 3.22
CA SER A 10 22.63 -9.48 4.16
C SER A 10 22.61 -8.27 5.10
N SER A 11 23.77 -7.87 5.65
CA SER A 11 23.87 -6.66 6.49
C SER A 11 23.43 -5.39 5.75
N LYS A 12 23.83 -5.23 4.49
CA LYS A 12 23.43 -4.06 3.68
C LYS A 12 21.92 -4.07 3.40
N ILE A 13 21.33 -5.25 3.20
CA ILE A 13 19.88 -5.41 3.03
C ILE A 13 19.14 -5.08 4.32
N GLU A 14 19.64 -5.52 5.47
CA GLU A 14 19.06 -5.19 6.77
C GLU A 14 19.04 -3.68 7.03
N ASP A 15 20.14 -3.00 6.73
CA ASP A 15 20.25 -1.54 6.88
C ASP A 15 19.29 -0.81 5.92
N ALA A 16 19.20 -1.26 4.66
CA ALA A 16 18.28 -0.71 3.67
C ALA A 16 16.80 -0.94 4.07
N LEU A 17 16.45 -2.14 4.54
CA LEU A 17 15.13 -2.48 5.06
C LEU A 17 14.74 -1.58 6.23
N LEU A 18 15.65 -1.39 7.20
CA LEU A 18 15.40 -0.54 8.35
C LEU A 18 15.14 0.91 7.93
N LYS A 19 15.91 1.41 6.95
CA LYS A 19 15.74 2.75 6.39
C LYS A 19 14.37 2.90 5.73
N ILE A 20 13.93 1.97 4.88
CA ILE A 20 12.62 2.07 4.23
C ILE A 20 11.45 1.87 5.20
N ILE A 21 11.57 1.04 6.24
CA ILE A 21 10.53 0.92 7.28
C ILE A 21 10.37 2.25 8.02
N LYS A 22 11.50 2.89 8.39
CA LYS A 22 11.47 4.20 9.03
C LYS A 22 10.80 5.24 8.11
N LYS A 23 11.30 5.38 6.88
CA LYS A 23 10.75 6.32 5.90
C LYS A 23 9.25 6.11 5.68
N ALA A 24 8.84 4.88 5.36
CA ALA A 24 7.43 4.56 5.09
C ALA A 24 6.52 4.72 6.31
N THR A 25 7.02 4.86 7.53
CA THR A 25 6.17 5.05 8.71
C THR A 25 6.13 6.50 9.19
N THR A 26 7.21 7.26 8.99
CA THR A 26 7.38 8.63 9.47
C THR A 26 7.23 9.72 8.41
N GLU A 27 7.28 9.37 7.12
CA GLU A 27 7.24 10.31 6.00
C GLU A 27 6.14 9.94 5.00
N ALA A 28 5.39 10.94 4.55
CA ALA A 28 4.38 10.77 3.51
C ALA A 28 5.06 10.96 2.14
N PRO A 29 4.74 10.16 1.12
CA PRO A 29 5.24 10.39 -0.23
C PRO A 29 4.84 11.79 -0.74
N ASN A 30 5.75 12.46 -1.45
CA ASN A 30 5.49 13.80 -2.01
C ASN A 30 4.23 13.82 -2.90
N GLU A 31 4.00 12.76 -3.67
CA GLU A 31 2.80 12.63 -4.50
C GLU A 31 1.48 12.68 -3.69
N VAL A 32 1.48 12.16 -2.45
CA VAL A 32 0.31 12.26 -1.55
C VAL A 32 0.17 13.69 -1.05
N ILE A 33 1.28 14.31 -0.63
CA ILE A 33 1.30 15.72 -0.19
C ILE A 33 0.78 16.65 -1.29
N ASP A 34 1.24 16.46 -2.53
CA ASP A 34 0.86 17.26 -3.68
C ASP A 34 -0.63 17.11 -4.02
N LEU A 35 -1.17 15.90 -3.95
CA LEU A 35 -2.60 15.66 -4.19
C LEU A 35 -3.48 16.22 -3.05
N ILE A 36 -3.01 16.18 -1.80
CA ILE A 36 -3.72 16.81 -0.68
C ILE A 36 -3.70 18.34 -0.81
N ASN A 37 -2.57 18.94 -1.19
CA ASN A 37 -2.49 20.39 -1.48
C ASN A 37 -3.42 20.78 -2.65
N LYS A 38 -3.46 19.98 -3.71
CA LYS A 38 -4.39 20.19 -4.83
C LYS A 38 -5.84 20.11 -4.35
N THR A 39 -6.17 19.13 -3.53
CA THR A 39 -7.49 18.96 -2.93
C THR A 39 -7.88 20.18 -2.09
N LEU A 40 -6.97 20.65 -1.24
CA LEU A 40 -7.16 21.86 -0.42
C LEU A 40 -7.45 23.10 -1.27
N SER A 41 -6.78 23.25 -2.41
CA SER A 41 -6.93 24.42 -3.30
C SER A 41 -8.28 24.50 -4.02
N ILE A 42 -8.99 23.39 -4.17
CA ILE A 42 -10.27 23.31 -4.87
C ILE A 42 -11.47 23.10 -3.94
N GLU A 43 -11.23 22.82 -2.66
CA GLU A 43 -12.29 22.59 -1.68
C GLU A 43 -12.97 23.90 -1.28
N ASP A 44 -14.29 23.86 -1.06
CA ASP A 44 -15.07 25.03 -0.63
C ASP A 44 -15.44 24.95 0.86
N SER A 45 -15.56 23.73 1.40
CA SER A 45 -15.95 23.50 2.80
C SER A 45 -14.81 23.86 3.76
N GLU A 46 -14.99 24.92 4.55
CA GLU A 46 -14.02 25.37 5.57
C GLU A 46 -13.68 24.27 6.59
N LEU A 47 -14.66 23.45 6.98
CA LEU A 47 -14.43 22.29 7.85
C LEU A 47 -13.48 21.27 7.18
N THR A 48 -13.69 21.01 5.89
CA THR A 48 -12.90 20.04 5.11
C THR A 48 -11.49 20.57 4.86
N LYS A 49 -11.35 21.87 4.56
CA LYS A 49 -10.06 22.55 4.43
C LYS A 49 -9.24 22.45 5.71
N SER A 50 -9.85 22.79 6.85
CA SER A 50 -9.18 22.69 8.16
C SER A 50 -8.69 21.26 8.43
N GLN A 51 -9.47 20.24 8.07
CA GLN A 51 -9.04 18.85 8.22
C GLN A 51 -7.87 18.47 7.29
N LEU A 52 -7.86 18.97 6.04
CA LEU A 52 -6.75 18.75 5.11
C LEU A 52 -5.47 19.45 5.58
N GLU A 53 -5.57 20.68 6.11
CA GLU A 53 -4.46 21.41 6.71
C GLU A 53 -3.86 20.66 7.89
N LEU A 54 -4.70 20.11 8.78
CA LEU A 54 -4.24 19.28 9.90
C LEU A 54 -3.54 18.00 9.42
N ILE A 55 -3.98 17.39 8.32
CA ILE A 55 -3.29 16.23 7.73
C ILE A 55 -1.88 16.63 7.26
N LEU A 56 -1.75 17.77 6.56
CA LEU A 56 -0.46 18.29 6.09
C LEU A 56 0.47 18.69 7.24
N GLU A 57 -0.07 19.36 8.26
CA GLU A 57 0.66 19.70 9.47
C GLU A 57 1.17 18.43 10.17
N ASN A 58 0.32 17.42 10.31
CA ASN A 58 0.70 16.13 10.88
C ASN A 58 1.80 15.44 10.07
N PHE A 59 1.76 15.46 8.74
CA PHE A 59 2.84 14.92 7.91
C PHE A 59 4.17 15.63 8.16
N SER A 60 4.15 16.97 8.21
CA SER A 60 5.33 17.79 8.52
C SER A 60 5.87 17.52 9.93
N TYR A 61 4.97 17.45 10.91
CA TYR A 61 5.32 17.17 12.31
C TYR A 61 5.92 15.77 12.47
N ALA A 62 5.33 14.75 11.84
CA ALA A 62 5.81 13.37 11.87
C ALA A 62 7.22 13.26 11.29
N ALA A 63 7.46 13.87 10.12
CA ALA A 63 8.77 13.87 9.47
C ALA A 63 9.83 14.59 10.32
N LYS A 64 9.51 15.78 10.85
CA LYS A 64 10.41 16.58 11.68
C LYS A 64 10.81 15.86 12.97
N ASN A 65 9.84 15.24 13.64
CA ASN A 65 10.05 14.57 14.93
C ASN A 65 10.42 13.09 14.81
N LYS A 66 10.45 12.54 13.58
CA LYS A 66 10.75 11.14 13.28
C LYS A 66 9.83 10.17 14.03
N ILE A 67 8.54 10.51 14.10
CA ILE A 67 7.48 9.69 14.69
C ILE A 67 6.49 9.22 13.61
N PRO A 68 5.76 8.12 13.81
CA PRO A 68 4.79 7.66 12.83
C PRO A 68 3.70 8.68 12.53
N ILE A 69 3.32 8.75 11.25
CA ILE A 69 2.25 9.64 10.74
C ILE A 69 0.87 9.31 11.33
N CYS A 70 0.67 8.07 11.75
CA CYS A 70 -0.61 7.58 12.27
C CYS A 70 -0.34 6.64 13.44
N GLN A 71 -1.20 6.72 14.47
CA GLN A 71 -1.19 5.85 15.64
C GLN A 71 -1.32 4.37 15.25
N ASP A 72 -2.09 4.10 14.20
CA ASP A 72 -2.06 2.81 13.55
C ASP A 72 -0.88 2.76 12.59
N THR A 73 0.27 2.24 13.06
CA THR A 73 1.47 2.03 12.23
C THR A 73 1.30 0.95 11.15
N GLY A 74 0.14 0.27 11.12
CA GLY A 74 -0.25 -0.69 10.11
C GLY A 74 0.50 -2.02 10.15
N VAL A 75 0.05 -2.92 9.28
CA VAL A 75 0.73 -4.18 8.96
C VAL A 75 1.79 -3.90 7.89
N LEU A 76 3.05 -4.23 8.18
CA LEU A 76 4.15 -4.04 7.23
C LEU A 76 4.06 -5.11 6.13
N ASN A 77 3.55 -4.76 4.95
CA ASN A 77 3.53 -5.67 3.80
C ASN A 77 4.83 -5.48 3.00
N PHE A 78 5.57 -6.56 2.74
CA PHE A 78 6.82 -6.52 1.97
C PHE A 78 6.62 -7.11 0.59
N PHE A 79 7.00 -6.37 -0.45
CA PHE A 79 7.00 -6.83 -1.85
C PHE A 79 8.44 -6.95 -2.31
N ILE A 80 8.85 -8.17 -2.67
CA ILE A 80 10.21 -8.48 -3.10
C ILE A 80 10.18 -8.81 -4.58
N GLU A 81 10.89 -8.03 -5.38
CA GLU A 81 11.22 -8.33 -6.77
C GLU A 81 12.69 -8.80 -6.81
N LEU A 82 12.90 -10.12 -6.91
CA LEU A 82 14.21 -10.75 -6.88
C LEU A 82 14.65 -11.09 -8.31
N GLY A 83 15.70 -10.45 -8.81
CA GLY A 83 16.30 -10.82 -10.08
C GLY A 83 16.84 -12.25 -10.06
N SER A 84 16.59 -13.05 -11.10
CA SER A 84 17.03 -14.45 -11.18
C SER A 84 18.56 -14.63 -11.12
N ASN A 85 19.32 -13.57 -11.41
CA ASN A 85 20.78 -13.53 -11.35
C ASN A 85 21.31 -12.77 -10.11
N PHE A 86 20.42 -12.36 -9.19
CA PHE A 86 20.80 -11.83 -7.90
C PHE A 86 21.13 -12.99 -6.94
N PRO A 87 22.14 -12.88 -6.04
CA PRO A 87 22.47 -13.95 -5.10
C PRO A 87 21.24 -14.43 -4.31
N LEU A 88 21.01 -15.74 -4.27
CA LEU A 88 19.87 -16.31 -3.55
C LEU A 88 19.97 -16.00 -2.05
N ILE A 89 18.93 -15.36 -1.51
CA ILE A 89 18.79 -15.09 -0.08
C ILE A 89 17.73 -16.05 0.45
N SER A 90 18.15 -17.27 0.81
CA SER A 90 17.22 -18.30 1.29
C SER A 90 16.55 -17.95 2.63
N ASP A 91 17.19 -17.09 3.41
CA ASP A 91 16.79 -16.63 4.75
C ASP A 91 16.04 -15.28 4.75
N TYR A 92 15.54 -14.83 3.58
CA TYR A 92 14.89 -13.52 3.44
C TYR A 92 13.77 -13.26 4.46
N LYS A 93 13.01 -14.30 4.84
CA LYS A 93 11.96 -14.19 5.86
C LYS A 93 12.55 -13.85 7.24
N GLU A 94 13.64 -14.50 7.63
CA GLU A 94 14.29 -14.27 8.93
C GLU A 94 15.01 -12.94 8.97
N ILE A 95 15.65 -12.53 7.86
CA ILE A 95 16.21 -11.17 7.70
C ILE A 95 15.11 -10.13 7.93
N ILE A 96 13.97 -10.24 7.23
CA ILE A 96 12.86 -9.30 7.39
C ILE A 96 12.31 -9.30 8.82
N LYS A 97 12.08 -10.48 9.43
CA LYS A 97 11.60 -10.58 10.82
C LYS A 97 12.59 -9.99 11.82
N GLY A 98 13.90 -10.21 11.62
CA GLY A 98 14.97 -9.62 12.43
C GLY A 98 14.92 -8.09 12.38
N VAL A 99 14.82 -7.53 11.17
CA VAL A 99 14.73 -6.07 10.98
C VAL A 99 13.43 -5.50 11.53
N VAL A 100 12.28 -6.15 11.34
CA VAL A 100 10.98 -5.69 11.88
C VAL A 100 10.98 -5.68 13.40
N ARG A 101 11.56 -6.71 14.03
CA ARG A 101 11.74 -6.77 15.49
C ARG A 101 12.63 -5.63 15.98
N ARG A 102 13.72 -5.32 15.27
CA ARG A 102 14.61 -4.18 15.58
C ARG A 102 13.89 -2.84 15.38
N ALA A 103 13.20 -2.67 14.26
CA ALA A 103 12.42 -1.49 13.90
C ALA A 103 11.37 -1.17 14.97
N SER A 104 10.64 -2.17 15.45
CA SER A 104 9.62 -2.02 16.50
C SER A 104 10.18 -1.55 17.85
N LYS A 105 11.49 -1.66 18.09
CA LYS A 105 12.14 -1.14 19.31
C LYS A 105 12.66 0.28 19.15
N ILE A 106 13.14 0.64 17.96
CA ILE A 106 13.86 1.92 17.75
C ILE A 106 13.01 2.99 17.06
N ILE A 107 11.95 2.59 16.39
CA ILE A 107 10.90 3.46 15.87
C ILE A 107 9.70 3.26 16.81
N PRO A 108 8.96 4.32 17.19
CA PRO A 108 7.80 4.18 18.08
C PRO A 108 6.60 3.61 17.32
N LEU A 109 6.76 2.39 16.77
CA LEU A 109 5.70 1.64 16.11
C LEU A 109 4.74 1.07 17.15
N ARG A 110 3.46 1.04 16.81
CA ARG A 110 2.47 0.29 17.57
C ARG A 110 2.61 -1.20 17.23
N GLY A 111 2.48 -2.07 18.22
CA GLY A 111 2.41 -3.52 17.99
C GLY A 111 1.08 -3.87 17.31
N ASN A 112 1.11 -4.17 16.00
CA ASN A 112 -0.07 -4.49 15.19
C ASN A 112 -0.09 -5.97 14.75
N SER A 113 0.64 -6.84 15.44
CA SER A 113 0.62 -8.29 15.23
C SER A 113 -0.04 -8.94 16.44
N VAL A 114 -1.36 -9.14 16.39
CA VAL A 114 -2.11 -9.78 17.48
C VAL A 114 -2.46 -11.20 17.07
N ASP A 115 -2.24 -12.15 17.97
CA ASP A 115 -2.70 -13.52 17.78
C ASP A 115 -4.23 -13.54 17.75
N PRO A 116 -4.86 -14.03 16.66
CA PRO A 116 -6.30 -13.86 16.45
C PRO A 116 -7.17 -14.75 17.36
N ILE A 117 -6.59 -15.75 18.04
CA ILE A 117 -7.33 -16.67 18.91
C ILE A 117 -7.17 -16.29 20.38
N THR A 118 -5.97 -15.93 20.79
CA THR A 118 -5.61 -15.64 22.19
C THR A 118 -5.62 -14.15 22.53
N ASN A 119 -5.69 -13.26 21.52
CA ASN A 119 -5.54 -11.81 21.65
C ASN A 119 -4.19 -11.37 22.24
N LYS A 120 -3.18 -12.24 22.29
CA LYS A 120 -1.84 -11.88 22.74
C LYS A 120 -1.13 -11.04 21.70
N ASN A 121 -0.41 -10.01 22.16
CA ASN A 121 0.39 -9.14 21.31
C ASN A 121 1.85 -9.15 21.83
N PRO A 122 2.83 -9.63 21.04
CA PRO A 122 4.23 -9.60 21.41
C PRO A 122 4.87 -8.21 21.26
N GLU A 123 4.11 -7.21 20.79
CA GLU A 123 4.52 -5.80 20.64
C GLU A 123 5.75 -5.58 19.75
N ASN A 124 5.99 -6.50 18.81
CA ASN A 124 7.18 -6.49 17.95
C ASN A 124 6.86 -6.66 16.46
N ASN A 125 5.58 -6.62 16.09
CA ASN A 125 5.08 -6.69 14.71
C ASN A 125 5.48 -7.98 13.94
N ILE A 126 5.85 -9.05 14.64
CA ILE A 126 6.20 -10.35 14.05
C ILE A 126 5.36 -11.47 14.66
N GLY A 127 5.33 -12.60 13.96
CA GLY A 127 4.65 -13.82 14.40
C GLY A 127 5.13 -15.04 13.64
N GLU A 128 4.38 -16.14 13.77
CA GLU A 128 4.52 -17.29 12.89
C GLU A 128 4.01 -16.92 11.50
N ASP A 129 4.85 -17.08 10.47
CA ASP A 129 4.62 -16.61 9.09
C ASP A 129 4.12 -15.15 8.96
N TYR A 130 4.60 -14.26 9.82
CA TYR A 130 4.25 -12.84 9.84
C TYR A 130 5.50 -11.96 10.03
N PRO A 131 5.67 -10.87 9.27
CA PRO A 131 4.66 -10.17 8.45
C PRO A 131 4.44 -10.75 7.04
N PRO A 132 3.38 -10.32 6.31
CA PRO A 132 3.12 -10.73 4.94
C PRO A 132 4.26 -10.33 3.98
N ILE A 133 4.79 -11.31 3.25
CA ILE A 133 5.85 -11.14 2.25
C ILE A 133 5.40 -11.70 0.90
N TYR A 134 5.44 -10.86 -0.13
CA TYR A 134 5.07 -11.19 -1.51
C TYR A 134 6.34 -11.22 -2.37
N LEU A 135 6.84 -12.43 -2.64
CA LEU A 135 8.03 -12.64 -3.47
C LEU A 135 7.66 -12.86 -4.94
N LYS A 136 8.35 -12.16 -5.84
CA LYS A 136 8.30 -12.36 -7.29
C LYS A 136 9.72 -12.47 -7.85
N ILE A 137 9.99 -13.55 -8.57
CA ILE A 137 11.25 -13.72 -9.31
C ILE A 137 11.15 -12.99 -10.65
N ILE A 138 12.16 -12.18 -10.98
CA ILE A 138 12.25 -11.44 -12.24
C ILE A 138 13.36 -12.04 -13.10
N ASN A 139 12.98 -12.66 -14.22
CA ASN A 139 13.92 -13.29 -15.14
C ASN A 139 14.91 -12.28 -15.71
N ASN A 140 16.14 -12.72 -15.93
CA ASN A 140 17.21 -11.97 -16.59
C ASN A 140 17.61 -10.65 -15.89
N LYS A 141 17.26 -10.50 -14.61
CA LYS A 141 17.67 -9.37 -13.77
C LYS A 141 18.66 -9.78 -12.70
N ASN A 142 19.52 -8.86 -12.27
CA ASN A 142 20.59 -9.07 -11.29
C ASN A 142 20.50 -8.10 -10.08
N ASN A 143 19.32 -7.52 -9.88
CA ASN A 143 19.00 -6.57 -8.83
C ASN A 143 17.94 -7.15 -7.88
N LEU A 144 17.87 -6.58 -6.68
CA LEU A 144 16.85 -6.83 -5.68
C LEU A 144 16.11 -5.52 -5.45
N LYS A 145 14.78 -5.53 -5.58
CA LYS A 145 13.94 -4.42 -5.13
C LYS A 145 13.03 -4.89 -4.02
N ILE A 146 13.00 -4.15 -2.91
CA ILE A 146 12.07 -4.38 -1.82
C ILE A 146 11.26 -3.11 -1.59
N THR A 147 9.94 -3.26 -1.56
CA THR A 147 9.00 -2.21 -1.17
C THR A 147 8.30 -2.61 0.13
N VAL A 148 8.21 -1.69 1.08
CA VAL A 148 7.37 -1.85 2.28
C VAL A 148 6.15 -0.95 2.16
N LEU A 149 4.97 -1.51 2.40
CA LEU A 149 3.68 -0.81 2.42
C LEU A 149 3.01 -1.06 3.78
N PRO A 150 3.16 -0.16 4.77
CA PRO A 150 2.42 -0.22 6.02
C PRO A 150 0.91 0.02 5.79
N LYS A 151 0.10 -1.00 6.07
CA LYS A 151 -1.34 -0.99 5.81
C LYS A 151 -2.15 -0.84 7.09
N GLY A 152 -2.85 0.28 7.25
CA GLY A 152 -3.72 0.53 8.41
C GLY A 152 -4.96 -0.37 8.40
N GLY A 153 -5.34 -0.86 9.59
CA GLY A 153 -6.45 -1.79 9.80
C GLY A 153 -7.81 -1.19 9.45
N GLY A 154 -8.03 0.10 9.73
CA GLY A 154 -9.28 0.79 9.40
C GLY A 154 -9.63 0.72 7.91
N ALA A 155 -8.65 1.04 7.06
CA ALA A 155 -8.82 0.94 5.61
C ALA A 155 -8.82 -0.53 5.13
N GLU A 156 -8.05 -1.42 5.76
CA GLU A 156 -8.07 -2.85 5.45
C GLU A 156 -9.45 -3.48 5.65
N ASN A 157 -10.18 -3.06 6.68
CA ASN A 157 -11.52 -3.56 6.98
C ASN A 157 -12.58 -3.19 5.93
N ILE A 158 -12.28 -2.26 5.01
CA ILE A 158 -13.14 -1.89 3.88
C ILE A 158 -12.81 -2.70 2.62
N SER A 159 -11.61 -3.28 2.53
CA SER A 159 -11.19 -4.12 1.41
C SER A 159 -12.12 -5.33 1.20
N ARG A 160 -12.39 -5.71 -0.05
CA ARG A 160 -13.32 -6.80 -0.39
C ARG A 160 -12.80 -7.67 -1.51
N LEU A 161 -13.10 -8.97 -1.39
CA LEU A 161 -13.10 -9.91 -2.50
C LEU A 161 -14.56 -10.13 -2.92
N PHE A 162 -14.85 -10.05 -4.21
CA PHE A 162 -16.14 -10.42 -4.76
C PHE A 162 -16.01 -11.01 -6.16
N MET A 163 -17.05 -11.71 -6.60
CA MET A 163 -17.13 -12.34 -7.92
C MET A 163 -18.21 -11.63 -8.72
N LEU A 164 -17.87 -11.11 -9.89
CA LEU A 164 -18.86 -10.62 -10.83
C LEU A 164 -19.47 -11.80 -11.60
N ASN A 165 -20.72 -11.64 -12.04
CA ASN A 165 -21.29 -12.54 -13.03
C ASN A 165 -20.67 -12.20 -14.40
N PRO A 166 -20.03 -13.13 -15.10
CA PRO A 166 -19.45 -12.88 -16.42
C PRO A 166 -20.44 -12.29 -17.43
N SER A 167 -21.73 -12.54 -17.27
CA SER A 167 -22.80 -12.06 -18.16
C SER A 167 -23.16 -10.59 -17.93
N ASP A 168 -22.86 -10.04 -16.75
CA ASP A 168 -23.23 -8.66 -16.38
C ASP A 168 -22.18 -7.63 -16.82
N GLY A 169 -21.04 -8.09 -17.35
CA GLY A 169 -19.97 -7.22 -17.80
C GLY A 169 -19.33 -6.37 -16.69
N LEU A 170 -18.80 -5.20 -17.08
CA LEU A 170 -18.03 -4.30 -16.21
C LEU A 170 -18.89 -3.23 -15.52
N ASP A 171 -20.14 -3.02 -15.91
CA ASP A 171 -21.00 -2.01 -15.27
C ASP A 171 -21.27 -2.37 -13.80
N ASN A 172 -21.46 -3.67 -13.53
CA ASN A 172 -21.66 -4.19 -12.18
C ASN A 172 -20.40 -3.98 -11.30
N LEU A 173 -19.19 -3.95 -11.88
CA LEU A 173 -17.95 -3.63 -11.15
C LEU A 173 -18.05 -2.25 -10.51
N GLN A 174 -18.38 -1.24 -11.31
CA GLN A 174 -18.38 0.15 -10.84
C GLN A 174 -19.45 0.34 -9.77
N ILE A 175 -20.65 -0.19 -10.00
CA ILE A 175 -21.78 -0.13 -9.05
C ILE A 175 -21.37 -0.74 -7.70
N GLN A 176 -20.76 -1.93 -7.70
CA GLN A 176 -20.35 -2.58 -6.45
C GLN A 176 -19.30 -1.78 -5.69
N ILE A 177 -18.27 -1.27 -6.38
CA ILE A 177 -17.22 -0.45 -5.75
C ILE A 177 -17.83 0.83 -5.15
N ILE A 178 -18.64 1.55 -5.93
CA ILE A 178 -19.30 2.79 -5.47
C ILE A 178 -20.16 2.50 -4.23
N ASN A 179 -20.92 1.41 -4.22
CA ASN A 179 -21.74 1.01 -3.06
C ASN A 179 -20.90 0.67 -1.83
N ILE A 180 -19.75 -0.01 -2.01
CA ILE A 180 -18.82 -0.31 -0.91
C ILE A 180 -18.27 1.00 -0.32
N ILE A 181 -17.81 1.93 -1.16
CA ILE A 181 -17.26 3.22 -0.69
C ILE A 181 -18.33 4.09 -0.04
N LYS A 182 -19.53 4.15 -0.63
CA LYS A 182 -20.68 4.86 -0.06
C LYS A 182 -21.05 4.33 1.31
N LYS A 183 -21.10 3.00 1.47
CA LYS A 183 -21.36 2.36 2.78
C LYS A 183 -20.22 2.60 3.77
N ALA A 184 -18.98 2.71 3.27
CA ALA A 184 -17.82 2.95 4.11
C ALA A 184 -17.79 4.37 4.71
N GLY A 185 -18.23 5.38 3.94
CA GLY A 185 -18.24 6.78 4.40
C GLY A 185 -16.86 7.24 4.88
N GLY A 186 -16.80 7.86 6.06
CA GLY A 186 -15.55 8.33 6.68
C GLY A 186 -14.66 7.24 7.30
N MET A 187 -15.12 5.98 7.41
CA MET A 187 -14.41 4.91 8.13
C MET A 187 -12.96 4.64 7.66
N PRO A 188 -12.63 4.63 6.35
CA PRO A 188 -11.25 4.40 5.90
C PRO A 188 -10.37 5.65 5.95
N CYS A 189 -10.80 6.72 6.63
CA CYS A 189 -10.10 8.00 6.69
C CYS A 189 -9.81 8.58 5.28
N PRO A 190 -10.85 8.97 4.52
CA PRO A 190 -10.67 9.65 3.24
C PRO A 190 -9.89 10.98 3.40
N PRO A 191 -9.19 11.46 2.36
CA PRO A 191 -9.30 10.97 0.99
C PRO A 191 -8.53 9.66 0.76
N ILE A 192 -9.20 8.67 0.15
CA ILE A 192 -8.70 7.30 -0.02
C ILE A 192 -7.95 7.12 -1.35
N ILE A 193 -7.17 6.05 -1.47
CA ILE A 193 -6.65 5.53 -2.74
C ILE A 193 -7.17 4.12 -2.92
N LEU A 194 -7.63 3.78 -4.13
CA LEU A 194 -8.15 2.45 -4.44
C LEU A 194 -7.16 1.67 -5.30
N GLY A 195 -6.83 0.46 -4.82
CA GLY A 195 -6.19 -0.57 -5.62
C GLY A 195 -7.22 -1.63 -5.98
N ILE A 196 -7.35 -1.92 -7.27
CA ILE A 196 -8.33 -2.89 -7.78
C ILE A 196 -7.59 -3.93 -8.61
N GLY A 197 -7.88 -5.20 -8.38
CA GLY A 197 -7.32 -6.31 -9.14
C GLY A 197 -8.44 -7.11 -9.79
N ILE A 198 -8.34 -7.35 -11.09
CA ILE A 198 -9.40 -8.01 -11.86
C ILE A 198 -8.84 -9.26 -12.56
N GLY A 199 -9.51 -10.40 -12.37
CA GLY A 199 -9.13 -11.67 -12.96
C GLY A 199 -8.16 -12.49 -12.11
N GLY A 200 -7.66 -13.58 -12.67
CA GLY A 200 -6.94 -14.62 -11.94
C GLY A 200 -7.91 -15.50 -11.15
N ASP A 201 -7.52 -15.84 -9.93
CA ASP A 201 -8.36 -16.46 -8.92
C ASP A 201 -8.63 -15.49 -7.74
N ALA A 202 -9.36 -15.96 -6.74
CA ALA A 202 -9.72 -15.21 -5.54
C ALA A 202 -8.52 -14.60 -4.80
N THR A 203 -7.37 -15.28 -4.78
CA THR A 203 -6.17 -14.83 -4.08
C THR A 203 -5.34 -13.91 -4.97
N TYR A 204 -5.22 -14.24 -6.26
CA TYR A 204 -4.44 -13.50 -7.21
C TYR A 204 -5.00 -12.10 -7.46
N CYS A 205 -6.32 -11.93 -7.55
CA CYS A 205 -6.95 -10.61 -7.73
C CYS A 205 -6.67 -9.68 -6.53
N MET A 206 -6.65 -10.21 -5.31
CA MET A 206 -6.30 -9.45 -4.10
C MET A 206 -4.82 -9.04 -4.11
N ASN A 207 -3.93 -9.93 -4.57
CA ASN A 207 -2.52 -9.61 -4.75
C ASN A 207 -2.30 -8.54 -5.82
N LEU A 208 -3.06 -8.57 -6.92
CA LEU A 208 -3.05 -7.52 -7.95
C LEU A 208 -3.54 -6.18 -7.38
N ALA A 209 -4.65 -6.19 -6.63
CA ALA A 209 -5.20 -4.99 -6.00
C ALA A 209 -4.21 -4.35 -5.03
N LYS A 210 -3.48 -5.15 -4.23
CA LYS A 210 -2.40 -4.64 -3.37
C LYS A 210 -1.24 -4.05 -4.17
N LYS A 211 -0.87 -4.65 -5.30
CA LYS A 211 0.18 -4.11 -6.20
C LYS A 211 -0.24 -2.80 -6.84
N ALA A 212 -1.52 -2.66 -7.20
CA ALA A 212 -2.08 -1.46 -7.80
C ALA A 212 -1.87 -0.22 -6.90
N LEU A 213 -1.89 -0.39 -5.57
CA LEU A 213 -1.60 0.69 -4.62
C LEU A 213 -0.16 1.23 -4.71
N MET A 214 0.79 0.50 -5.29
CA MET A 214 2.18 0.95 -5.43
C MET A 214 2.48 1.62 -6.77
N ARG A 215 1.46 1.81 -7.62
CA ARG A 215 1.62 2.64 -8.82
C ARG A 215 1.75 4.11 -8.42
N PRO A 216 2.66 4.88 -9.05
CA PRO A 216 2.77 6.32 -8.80
C PRO A 216 1.42 7.00 -8.99
N LEU A 217 1.07 7.91 -8.09
CA LEU A 217 -0.22 8.59 -8.15
C LEU A 217 -0.28 9.52 -9.37
N ASN A 218 -1.49 9.82 -9.82
CA ASN A 218 -1.78 10.61 -11.02
C ASN A 218 -1.25 9.96 -12.32
N THR A 219 -1.05 8.64 -12.32
CA THR A 219 -0.72 7.86 -13.52
C THR A 219 -1.87 6.93 -13.90
N ARG A 220 -1.95 6.56 -15.17
CA ARG A 220 -3.02 5.69 -15.68
C ARG A 220 -2.48 4.41 -16.28
N HIS A 221 -3.33 3.39 -16.31
CA HIS A 221 -2.95 2.09 -16.83
C HIS A 221 -2.56 2.20 -18.31
N ILE A 222 -1.58 1.40 -18.75
CA ILE A 222 -1.06 1.45 -20.15
C ILE A 222 -2.13 1.06 -21.19
N ARG A 223 -3.09 0.24 -20.79
CA ARG A 223 -4.27 -0.07 -21.60
C ARG A 223 -5.34 1.00 -21.40
N ASN A 224 -5.74 1.65 -22.50
CA ASN A 224 -6.73 2.74 -22.51
C ASN A 224 -8.10 2.32 -21.96
N ASP A 225 -8.54 1.09 -22.23
CA ASP A 225 -9.82 0.57 -21.72
C ASP A 225 -9.85 0.48 -20.19
N VAL A 226 -8.73 0.10 -19.57
CA VAL A 226 -8.57 0.07 -18.11
C VAL A 226 -8.45 1.49 -17.55
N ALA A 227 -7.66 2.35 -18.19
CA ALA A 227 -7.46 3.74 -17.78
C ALA A 227 -8.77 4.54 -17.77
N SER A 228 -9.66 4.31 -18.74
CA SER A 228 -11.00 4.91 -18.75
C SER A 228 -11.81 4.54 -17.50
N ILE A 229 -11.77 3.27 -17.08
CA ILE A 229 -12.49 2.80 -15.89
C ILE A 229 -11.89 3.40 -14.61
N GLU A 230 -10.55 3.54 -14.53
CA GLU A 230 -9.88 4.24 -13.42
C GLU A 230 -10.42 5.67 -13.25
N LEU A 231 -10.52 6.41 -14.35
CA LEU A 231 -11.01 7.78 -14.37
C LEU A 231 -12.51 7.88 -14.02
N GLU A 232 -13.34 7.04 -14.64
CA GLU A 232 -14.78 7.02 -14.37
C GLU A 232 -15.09 6.68 -12.90
N LEU A 233 -14.40 5.71 -12.32
CA LEU A 233 -14.55 5.36 -10.91
C LEU A 233 -14.13 6.52 -10.00
N LEU A 234 -12.97 7.13 -10.27
CA LEU A 234 -12.47 8.26 -9.49
C LEU A 234 -13.48 9.41 -9.48
N GLU A 235 -14.02 9.76 -10.66
CA GLU A 235 -15.04 10.79 -10.80
C GLU A 235 -16.32 10.44 -10.02
N LYS A 236 -16.88 9.25 -10.25
CA LYS A 236 -18.13 8.80 -9.60
C LYS A 236 -18.00 8.70 -8.08
N ILE A 237 -16.84 8.29 -7.57
CA ILE A 237 -16.59 8.25 -6.12
C ILE A 237 -16.54 9.66 -5.53
N ASN A 238 -15.88 10.60 -6.21
CA ASN A 238 -15.82 11.99 -5.74
C ASN A 238 -17.20 12.69 -5.80
N GLN A 239 -18.05 12.33 -6.77
CA GLN A 239 -19.45 12.77 -6.82
C GLN A 239 -20.32 12.28 -5.64
N LEU A 240 -19.87 11.30 -4.84
CA LEU A 240 -20.56 10.91 -3.60
C LEU A 240 -20.49 12.00 -2.53
N ASN A 241 -19.58 12.97 -2.66
CA ASN A 241 -19.38 14.07 -1.71
C ASN A 241 -19.23 13.62 -0.24
N ILE A 242 -18.61 12.46 -0.02
CA ILE A 242 -18.27 11.98 1.33
C ILE A 242 -17.19 12.87 1.94
N GLY A 243 -16.21 13.24 1.11
CA GLY A 243 -15.14 14.18 1.42
C GLY A 243 -14.15 13.71 2.49
N THR A 244 -13.23 14.59 2.87
CA THR A 244 -12.16 14.28 3.82
C THR A 244 -12.73 13.85 5.17
N MET A 245 -12.25 12.73 5.70
CA MET A 245 -12.72 12.10 6.94
C MET A 245 -14.25 11.82 7.01
N GLY A 246 -14.98 11.90 5.91
CA GLY A 246 -16.44 11.77 5.89
C GLY A 246 -17.19 13.03 6.32
N LEU A 247 -16.54 14.20 6.27
CA LEU A 247 -17.09 15.49 6.71
C LEU A 247 -17.85 16.24 5.61
N GLY A 248 -18.09 15.60 4.46
CA GLY A 248 -18.53 16.26 3.23
C GLY A 248 -17.36 16.90 2.48
N GLY A 249 -17.61 17.38 1.27
CA GLY A 249 -16.60 18.01 0.41
C GLY A 249 -16.40 17.29 -0.92
N LYS A 250 -15.56 17.85 -1.78
CA LYS A 250 -15.45 17.46 -3.20
C LYS A 250 -14.65 16.18 -3.41
N ILE A 251 -13.63 15.94 -2.60
CA ILE A 251 -12.67 14.85 -2.82
C ILE A 251 -12.78 13.80 -1.72
N THR A 252 -13.24 12.62 -2.12
CA THR A 252 -13.30 11.40 -1.30
C THR A 252 -12.17 10.45 -1.64
N CYS A 253 -11.71 10.43 -2.89
CA CYS A 253 -10.68 9.55 -3.39
C CYS A 253 -9.64 10.37 -4.17
N LEU A 254 -8.36 10.18 -3.82
CA LEU A 254 -7.23 10.82 -4.48
C LEU A 254 -6.92 10.16 -5.82
N ASP A 255 -6.95 8.82 -5.86
CA ASP A 255 -6.68 8.08 -7.10
C ASP A 255 -7.22 6.64 -7.09
N VAL A 256 -7.38 6.09 -8.28
CA VAL A 256 -7.83 4.72 -8.53
C VAL A 256 -6.87 4.03 -9.50
N HIS A 257 -6.34 2.88 -9.08
CA HIS A 257 -5.48 2.05 -9.92
C HIS A 257 -6.07 0.66 -10.08
N ILE A 258 -6.12 0.18 -11.32
CA ILE A 258 -6.60 -1.14 -11.69
C ILE A 258 -5.45 -1.93 -12.30
N GLU A 259 -5.25 -3.15 -11.80
CA GLU A 259 -4.42 -4.18 -12.40
C GLU A 259 -5.30 -5.33 -12.90
N VAL A 260 -5.07 -5.78 -14.13
CA VAL A 260 -5.93 -6.79 -14.78
C VAL A 260 -5.14 -7.98 -15.30
N THR A 261 -5.74 -9.17 -15.26
CA THR A 261 -5.18 -10.38 -15.85
C THR A 261 -6.29 -11.27 -16.44
N MET A 262 -5.89 -12.40 -17.03
CA MET A 262 -6.80 -13.40 -17.57
C MET A 262 -7.65 -14.03 -16.45
N ARG A 263 -8.88 -14.42 -16.77
CA ARG A 263 -9.79 -15.11 -15.83
C ARG A 263 -10.31 -16.39 -16.46
N HIS A 264 -10.75 -17.33 -15.64
CA HIS A 264 -11.52 -18.47 -16.12
C HIS A 264 -12.86 -17.98 -16.72
N PRO A 265 -13.38 -18.52 -17.85
CA PRO A 265 -14.60 -18.01 -18.48
C PRO A 265 -15.82 -17.95 -17.55
N ALA A 266 -15.95 -18.93 -16.64
CA ALA A 266 -17.03 -19.02 -15.66
C ALA A 266 -16.81 -18.19 -14.37
N SER A 267 -15.67 -17.53 -14.21
CA SER A 267 -15.33 -16.81 -12.97
C SER A 267 -14.83 -15.41 -13.28
N TYR A 268 -15.22 -14.43 -12.45
CA TYR A 268 -14.81 -13.04 -12.61
C TYR A 268 -14.41 -12.45 -11.24
N PRO A 269 -13.26 -12.89 -10.68
CA PRO A 269 -12.80 -12.42 -9.39
C PRO A 269 -12.33 -10.98 -9.44
N VAL A 270 -12.69 -10.22 -8.42
CA VAL A 270 -12.29 -8.84 -8.22
C VAL A 270 -11.82 -8.65 -6.77
N GLY A 271 -10.61 -8.13 -6.62
CA GLY A 271 -10.10 -7.63 -5.35
C GLY A 271 -10.19 -6.11 -5.31
N LEU A 272 -10.75 -5.57 -4.24
CA LEU A 272 -10.73 -4.15 -3.90
C LEU A 272 -9.92 -3.97 -2.62
N ILE A 273 -8.85 -3.19 -2.68
CA ILE A 273 -8.08 -2.77 -1.51
C ILE A 273 -8.21 -1.27 -1.37
N VAL A 274 -8.66 -0.83 -0.20
CA VAL A 274 -8.79 0.59 0.15
C VAL A 274 -7.58 1.02 0.96
N GLN A 275 -6.96 2.13 0.60
CA GLN A 275 -5.91 2.78 1.36
C GLN A 275 -6.39 4.14 1.88
N CYS A 276 -6.10 4.46 3.14
CA CYS A 276 -6.42 5.76 3.74
C CYS A 276 -5.51 6.89 3.25
N TYR A 277 -5.77 8.13 3.68
CA TYR A 277 -4.89 9.27 3.41
C TYR A 277 -3.45 9.06 3.88
N SER A 278 -3.23 8.20 4.89
CA SER A 278 -1.89 7.74 5.30
C SER A 278 -1.37 6.67 4.33
N HIS A 279 -1.43 6.96 3.03
CA HIS A 279 -0.79 6.16 2.00
C HIS A 279 0.70 6.39 2.08
N ARG A 280 1.40 5.36 2.52
CA ARG A 280 2.81 5.43 2.85
C ARG A 280 3.46 4.13 2.41
N TYR A 281 4.52 4.27 1.65
CA TYR A 281 5.34 3.17 1.19
C TYR A 281 6.74 3.71 0.91
N ALA A 282 7.72 2.83 0.95
CA ALA A 282 9.08 3.16 0.55
C ALA A 282 9.73 1.93 -0.06
N SER A 283 10.65 2.15 -0.99
CA SER A 283 11.37 1.09 -1.65
C SER A 283 12.85 1.41 -1.81
N PHE A 284 13.66 0.37 -1.89
CA PHE A 284 15.01 0.47 -2.38
C PHE A 284 15.23 -0.57 -3.47
N GLU A 285 16.16 -0.24 -4.38
CA GLU A 285 16.72 -1.16 -5.34
C GLU A 285 18.22 -1.31 -5.10
N MET A 286 18.71 -2.54 -5.16
CA MET A 286 20.08 -2.91 -4.83
C MET A 286 20.67 -3.81 -5.90
N ASN A 287 21.92 -3.56 -6.30
CA ASN A 287 22.65 -4.45 -7.20
C ASN A 287 23.33 -5.61 -6.45
N LYS A 288 23.87 -6.60 -7.18
CA LYS A 288 24.56 -7.77 -6.59
C LYS A 288 25.77 -7.48 -5.69
N LYS A 289 26.31 -6.24 -5.69
CA LYS A 289 27.40 -5.80 -4.80
C LYS A 289 26.89 -5.20 -3.48
N GLY A 290 25.57 -5.05 -3.36
CA GLY A 290 24.92 -4.42 -2.23
C GLY A 290 24.85 -2.89 -2.31
N GLU A 291 25.08 -2.31 -3.48
CA GLU A 291 24.98 -0.86 -3.67
C GLU A 291 23.53 -0.50 -4.01
N ILE A 292 23.00 0.54 -3.35
CA ILE A 292 21.66 1.06 -3.64
C ILE A 292 21.70 1.81 -4.98
N THR A 293 20.88 1.39 -5.93
CA THR A 293 20.78 1.97 -7.27
C THR A 293 19.58 2.90 -7.43
N ASN A 294 18.56 2.75 -6.56
CA ASN A 294 17.38 3.61 -6.56
C ASN A 294 16.73 3.59 -5.16
N GLU A 295 16.09 4.70 -4.78
CA GLU A 295 15.28 4.82 -3.55
C GLU A 295 14.01 5.61 -3.88
N ILE A 296 12.86 5.12 -3.42
CA ILE A 296 11.57 5.82 -3.49
C ILE A 296 11.00 5.89 -2.09
#